data_AF-A0A3A4VLW2-F1
#
_entry.id   AF-A0A3A4VLW2-F1
#
_cell.length_a   1.000
_cell.length_b   1.000
_cell.length_c   1.000
_cell.angle_alpha   90.00
_cell.angle_beta   90.00
_cell.angle_gamma   90.00
#
_symmetry.space_group_name_H-M   'P 1'
#
loop_
_entity.id
_entity.type
_entity.pdbx_description
1 polymer ?
#
loop_
_entity_poly.entity_id
_entity_poly.type
_entity_poly.pdbx_seq_one_letter_code
_entity_poly.pdbx_strand_id
1 'polypeptide(L)' 'MTCSCGDVMSVEAESRDEAVAKLKGTMDQAALDKHVADKHPNMTLTLTDAHAQIEQNLQPAA' A
#
# COMPACT_ATOMS: atom_id res chain seq x y z
N MET A 1 -4.52 -1.36 6.01
CA MET A 1 -5.25 -1.19 4.72
C MET A 1 -5.42 -2.54 4.07
N THR A 2 -6.59 -2.80 3.51
CA THR A 2 -6.90 -4.04 2.78
C THR A 2 -6.93 -3.71 1.29
N CYS A 3 -6.05 -4.36 0.52
CA CYS A 3 -6.11 -4.28 -0.93
C CYS A 3 -7.29 -5.09 -1.45
N SER A 4 -7.88 -4.70 -2.58
CA SER A 4 -8.99 -5.43 -3.20
C SER A 4 -8.64 -6.87 -3.59
N CYS A 5 -7.36 -7.21 -3.69
CA CYS A 5 -6.88 -8.59 -3.86
C CYS A 5 -6.92 -9.45 -2.58
N GLY A 6 -7.34 -8.87 -1.44
CA GLY A 6 -7.43 -9.53 -0.14
C GLY A 6 -6.15 -9.48 0.70
N ASP A 7 -5.08 -8.88 0.17
CA ASP A 7 -3.83 -8.68 0.92
C ASP A 7 -4.00 -7.54 1.93
N VAL A 8 -3.51 -7.75 3.15
CA VAL A 8 -3.66 -6.80 4.25
C VAL A 8 -2.28 -6.30 4.66
N MET A 9 -2.09 -4.99 4.55
CA MET A 9 -0.89 -4.32 5.06
C MET A 9 -1.25 -3.52 6.31
N SER A 10 -0.55 -3.80 7.40
CA SER A 10 -0.65 -3.08 8.67
C SER A 10 0.73 -2.63 9.12
N VAL A 11 0.81 -1.42 9.66
CA VAL A 11 2.01 -0.89 10.30
C VAL A 11 1.62 -0.36 11.66
N GLU A 12 2.50 -0.53 12.65
CA GLU A 12 2.36 0.15 13.93
C GLU A 12 2.81 1.60 13.76
N ALA A 13 1.92 2.52 14.12
CA ALA A 13 2.15 3.96 14.07
C ALA A 13 1.27 4.67 15.09
N GLU A 14 1.75 5.77 15.64
CA GLU A 14 1.06 6.57 16.65
C GLU A 14 0.07 7.57 16.02
N SER A 15 0.20 7.80 14.71
CA SER A 15 -0.69 8.67 13.94
C SER A 15 -0.92 8.13 12.53
N ARG A 16 -2.01 8.60 11.89
CA ARG A 16 -2.31 8.25 10.50
C ARG A 16 -1.19 8.71 9.55
N ASP A 17 -0.63 9.89 9.75
CA ASP A 17 0.42 10.42 8.87
C ASP A 17 1.71 9.60 8.98
N GLU A 18 2.05 9.15 10.19
CA GLU A 18 3.16 8.22 10.41
C GLU A 18 2.90 6.85 9.77
N ALA A 19 1.67 6.33 9.88
CA ALA A 19 1.27 5.09 9.21
C ALA A 19 1.37 5.21 7.69
N VAL A 20 0.92 6.32 7.10
CA VAL A 20 1.07 6.60 5.67
C VAL A 20 2.55 6.64 5.30
N ALA A 21 3.39 7.36 6.06
CA ALA A 21 4.82 7.45 5.78
C ALA A 21 5.50 6.08 5.83
N LYS A 22 5.19 5.25 6.84
CA LYS A 22 5.70 3.88 6.96
C LYS A 22 5.21 2.96 5.84
N LEU A 23 3.94 3.04 5.47
CA LEU A 23 3.37 2.26 4.36
C LEU A 23 3.95 2.69 3.00
N LYS A 24 4.15 3.99 2.76
CA LYS A 24 4.84 4.47 1.55
C LYS A 24 6.31 4.07 1.52
N GLY A 25 6.98 4.04 2.67
CA GLY A 25 8.37 3.60 2.77
C GLY A 25 8.56 2.10 2.54
N THR A 26 7.54 1.29 2.86
CA THR A 26 7.54 -0.16 2.60
C THR A 26 7.04 -0.50 1.20
N MET A 27 6.15 0.31 0.63
CA MET A 27 5.72 0.23 -0.76
C MET A 27 6.65 1.07 -1.65
N ASP A 28 7.85 0.55 -1.90
CA ASP A 28 8.77 1.10 -2.90
C ASP A 28 8.50 0.54 -4.31
N GLN A 29 9.19 1.05 -5.33
CA GLN A 29 8.97 0.61 -6.72
C GLN A 29 9.20 -0.89 -6.89
N ALA A 30 10.19 -1.48 -6.20
CA ALA A 30 10.50 -2.91 -6.33
C ALA A 30 9.44 -3.79 -5.65
N ALA A 31 8.96 -3.40 -4.47
CA ALA A 31 7.88 -4.06 -3.75
C ALA A 31 6.56 -3.96 -4.54
N LEU A 32 6.27 -2.79 -5.12
CA LEU A 32 5.12 -2.58 -5.97
C LEU A 32 5.19 -3.44 -7.24
N ASP A 33 6.31 -3.39 -7.97
CA ASP A 33 6.50 -4.18 -9.19
C ASP A 33 6.36 -5.67 -8.91
N LYS A 34 6.89 -6.14 -7.77
CA LYS A 34 6.72 -7.52 -7.33
C LYS A 34 5.26 -7.86 -6.99
N HIS A 35 4.57 -7.02 -6.22
CA HIS A 35 3.17 -7.25 -5.87
C HIS A 35 2.29 -7.26 -7.12
N VAL A 36 2.50 -6.32 -8.04
CA VAL A 36 1.78 -6.24 -9.31
C VAL A 36 2.09 -7.44 -10.19
N ALA A 37 3.36 -7.84 -10.35
CA ALA A 37 3.71 -9.01 -11.13
C ALA A 37 3.08 -10.31 -10.57
N ASP A 38 3.06 -10.48 -9.25
CA ASP A 38 2.58 -11.69 -8.59
C ASP A 38 1.04 -11.74 -8.45
N LYS A 39 0.39 -10.60 -8.20
CA LYS A 39 -1.05 -10.54 -7.85
C LYS A 39 -1.91 -9.86 -8.91
N HIS A 40 -1.32 -9.01 -9.73
CA HIS A 40 -2.01 -8.21 -10.75
C HIS A 40 -1.26 -8.17 -12.09
N PRO A 41 -0.94 -9.33 -12.72
CA PRO A 41 0.00 -9.41 -13.85
C PRO A 41 -0.43 -8.63 -15.11
N ASN A 42 -1.71 -8.23 -15.20
CA ASN A 42 -2.26 -7.43 -16.30
C ASN A 42 -2.54 -5.97 -15.91
N MET A 43 -2.14 -5.55 -14.71
CA MET A 43 -2.32 -4.19 -14.21
C MET A 43 -0.99 -3.46 -14.23
N THR A 44 -1.01 -2.21 -14.66
CA THR A 44 0.15 -1.33 -14.50
C THR A 44 -0.24 -0.28 -13.46
N LEU A 45 0.34 -0.38 -12.27
CA LEU A 45 0.12 0.56 -11.18
C LEU A 45 1.41 1.35 -10.97
N THR A 46 1.34 2.68 -10.98
CA THR A 46 2.50 3.51 -10.67
C THR A 46 2.70 3.63 -9.16
N LEU A 47 3.94 3.92 -8.74
CA LEU A 47 4.23 4.17 -7.32
C LEU A 47 3.40 5.31 -6.73
N THR A 48 3.20 6.36 -7.52
CA THR A 48 2.37 7.51 -7.15
C THR A 48 0.92 7.10 -6.91
N ASP A 49 0.36 6.26 -7.79
CA ASP A 49 -1.03 5.77 -7.65
C ASP A 49 -1.17 4.83 -6.45
N ALA A 50 -0.18 3.95 -6.23
CA ALA A 50 -0.13 3.08 -5.06
C ALA A 50 -0.10 3.91 -3.77
N HIS A 51 0.73 4.96 -3.72
CA HIS A 51 0.82 5.88 -2.58
C HIS A 51 -0.48 6.65 -2.34
N ALA A 52 -1.16 7.09 -3.41
CA ALA A 52 -2.47 7.74 -3.30
C ALA A 52 -3.54 6.77 -2.77
N GLN A 53 -3.51 5.50 -3.19
CA GLN A 53 -4.40 4.47 -2.67
C GLN A 53 -4.11 4.13 -1.21
N ILE A 54 -2.85 4.12 -0.79
CA ILE A 54 -2.47 3.97 0.63
C ILE A 54 -3.11 5.08 1.44
N GLU A 55 -3.00 6.34 1.01
CA GLU A 55 -3.61 7.45 1.72
C GLU A 55 -5.13 7.34 1.80
N GLN A 56 -5.80 7.04 0.69
CA GLN A 56 -7.27 6.95 0.65
C GLN A 56 -7.82 5.77 1.44
N ASN A 57 -7.17 4.61 1.36
CA ASN A 57 -7.68 3.35 1.91
C ASN A 57 -7.09 2.99 3.27
N LEU A 58 -6.17 3.78 3.80
CA LEU A 58 -5.68 3.59 5.17
C LEU A 58 -6.79 3.92 6.16
N GLN A 59 -7.38 2.87 6.72
CA GLN A 59 -8.31 2.93 7.83
C GLN A 59 -7.55 2.66 9.13
N PRO A 60 -7.95 3.31 10.25
CA PRO A 60 -7.44 2.96 11.57
C PRO A 60 -7.78 1.48 11.87
N ALA A 61 -6.92 0.81 12.64
CA ALA A 61 -7.24 -0.52 13.15
C ALA A 61 -8.52 -0.44 14.01
N ALA A 62 -9.50 -1.28 13.70
CA ALA A 62 -10.77 -1.37 14.42
C ALA A 62 -10.63 -2.08 15.77
#